data_AF-A0A9D5Q0B3-F1
#
_entry.id   AF-A0A9D5Q0B3-F1
#
_cell.length_a   1.000
_cell.length_b   1.000
_cell.length_c   1.000
_cell.angle_alpha   90.00
_cell.angle_beta   90.00
_cell.angle_gamma   90.00
#
_symmetry.space_group_name_H-M   'P 1'
#
loop_
_entity.id
_entity.type
_entity.pdbx_description
1 polymer ?
#
loop_
_entity_poly.entity_id
_entity_poly.type
_entity_poly.pdbx_seq_one_letter_code
_entity_poly.pdbx_strand_id
1 'polypeptide(L)'
;MKLTEKAAYLKGLAEGMELDTTKAKNKLLVELLELVSDMADKMDAMEDELDTHHAYLDELDHDLGDLESDFYEIDDEDEDEDEYDEDDDECDCCDCDCDDDECDCCCDCDDEDEDEDDEIFYEVTCPKCGEKVYFDETVDPSDITCPSCSEKFDCITDDEDEDEE
;
A
#
# COMPACT_ATOMS: atom_id res chain seq x y z
N MET A 1 21.81 -15.72 21.32
CA MET A 1 22.91 -14.77 21.10
C MET A 1 22.43 -13.73 20.12
N LYS A 2 22.30 -12.48 20.56
CA LYS A 2 21.92 -11.35 19.70
C LYS A 2 22.99 -11.11 18.63
N LEU A 3 22.62 -10.48 17.53
CA LEU A 3 23.55 -10.15 16.45
C LEU A 3 24.66 -9.23 16.96
N THR A 4 24.32 -8.30 17.83
CA THR A 4 25.24 -7.38 18.53
C THR A 4 26.31 -8.12 19.32
N GLU A 5 25.96 -9.19 20.05
CA GLU A 5 26.91 -10.03 20.79
C GLU A 5 27.88 -10.76 19.85
N LYS A 6 27.39 -11.25 18.71
CA LYS A 6 28.23 -11.94 17.71
C LYS A 6 29.15 -10.97 16.99
N ALA A 7 28.67 -9.78 16.64
CA ALA A 7 29.47 -8.72 16.02
C ALA A 7 30.59 -8.27 16.96
N ALA A 8 30.27 -8.03 18.24
CA ALA A 8 31.25 -7.68 19.28
C ALA A 8 32.30 -8.77 19.48
N TYR A 9 31.89 -10.05 19.48
CA TYR A 9 32.83 -11.18 19.55
C TYR A 9 33.78 -11.22 18.35
N LEU A 10 33.28 -11.05 17.13
CA LEU A 10 34.11 -11.03 15.91
C LEU A 10 35.08 -9.85 15.89
N LYS A 11 34.65 -8.69 16.36
CA LYS A 11 35.50 -7.49 16.49
C LYS A 11 36.63 -7.73 17.49
N GLY A 12 36.31 -8.25 18.69
CA GLY A 12 37.32 -8.59 19.69
C GLY A 12 38.30 -9.67 19.23
N LEU A 13 37.84 -10.65 18.45
CA LEU A 13 38.69 -11.68 17.85
C LEU A 13 39.66 -11.07 16.82
N ALA A 14 39.19 -10.13 16.00
CA ALA A 14 40.02 -9.45 15.01
C ALA A 14 41.07 -8.52 15.65
N GLU A 15 40.72 -7.83 16.74
CA GLU A 15 41.65 -7.04 17.54
C GLU A 15 42.74 -7.92 18.17
N GLY A 16 42.37 -9.11 18.66
CA GLY A 16 43.30 -10.08 19.24
C GLY A 16 44.25 -10.75 18.24
N MET A 17 43.97 -10.65 16.94
CA MET A 17 44.83 -11.19 15.87
C MET A 17 45.96 -10.25 15.45
N GLU A 18 46.05 -9.05 16.05
CA GLU A 18 47.08 -8.04 15.72
C GLU A 18 47.17 -7.78 14.20
N LEU A 19 46.01 -7.58 13.56
CA LEU A 19 45.94 -7.37 12.12
C LEU A 19 46.76 -6.15 11.71
N ASP A 20 47.76 -6.36 10.85
CA ASP A 20 48.58 -5.29 10.30
C ASP A 20 47.76 -4.42 9.33
N THR A 21 47.19 -3.33 9.84
CA THR A 21 46.32 -2.41 9.10
C THR A 21 47.06 -1.61 8.02
N THR A 22 48.37 -1.78 7.85
CA THR A 22 49.07 -1.21 6.69
C THR A 22 48.74 -1.95 5.39
N LYS A 23 48.31 -3.21 5.48
CA LYS A 23 47.92 -4.03 4.32
C LYS A 23 46.47 -3.76 3.94
N ALA A 24 46.23 -3.49 2.65
CA ALA A 24 44.89 -3.19 2.13
C ALA A 24 43.83 -4.25 2.49
N LYS A 25 44.19 -5.54 2.52
CA LYS A 25 43.30 -6.63 2.93
C LYS A 25 42.84 -6.52 4.39
N ASN A 26 43.74 -6.11 5.28
CA ASN A 26 43.45 -6.00 6.70
C ASN A 26 42.61 -4.74 6.99
N LYS A 27 42.85 -3.64 6.26
CA LYS A 27 41.95 -2.48 6.31
C LYS A 27 40.52 -2.85 5.92
N LEU A 28 40.36 -3.56 4.80
CA LEU A 28 39.04 -3.99 4.32
C LEU A 28 38.33 -4.90 5.32
N LEU A 29 39.05 -5.78 6.03
CA LEU A 29 38.48 -6.62 7.08
C LEU A 29 37.98 -5.81 8.29
N VAL A 30 38.72 -4.77 8.70
CA VAL A 30 38.31 -3.89 9.80
C VAL A 30 37.05 -3.11 9.42
N GLU A 31 37.02 -2.50 8.24
CA GLU A 31 35.85 -1.77 7.73
C GLU A 31 34.61 -2.69 7.62
N LEU A 32 34.80 -3.93 7.17
CA LEU A 32 33.71 -4.90 7.08
C LEU A 32 33.20 -5.32 8.47
N LEU A 33 34.07 -5.40 9.48
CA LEU A 33 33.68 -5.66 10.86
C LEU A 33 32.93 -4.48 11.50
N GLU A 34 33.32 -3.26 11.16
CA GLU A 34 32.58 -2.06 11.57
C GLU A 34 31.18 -2.05 10.94
N LEU A 35 31.07 -2.27 9.63
CA LEU A 35 29.77 -2.39 8.96
C LEU A 35 28.89 -3.48 9.58
N VAL A 36 29.44 -4.65 9.90
CA VAL A 36 28.69 -5.74 10.55
C VAL A 36 28.22 -5.33 11.95
N SER A 37 29.00 -4.53 12.67
CA SER A 37 28.59 -4.00 13.98
C SER A 37 27.45 -3.00 13.84
N ASP A 38 27.58 -2.06 12.90
CA ASP A 38 26.53 -1.06 12.63
C ASP A 38 25.23 -1.71 12.14
N MET A 39 25.32 -2.76 11.30
CA MET A 39 24.16 -3.53 10.87
C MET A 39 23.49 -4.26 12.02
N ALA A 40 24.27 -4.80 12.97
CA ALA A 40 23.71 -5.46 14.14
C ALA A 40 22.98 -4.46 15.04
N ASP A 41 23.55 -3.28 15.28
CA ASP A 41 22.90 -2.22 16.07
C ASP A 41 21.63 -1.70 15.39
N LYS A 42 21.64 -1.55 14.07
CA LYS A 42 20.46 -1.13 13.30
C LYS A 42 19.37 -2.19 13.26
N MET A 43 19.72 -3.47 13.21
CA MET A 43 18.74 -4.55 13.32
C MET A 43 18.10 -4.58 14.71
N ASP A 44 18.89 -4.47 15.79
CA ASP A 44 18.35 -4.42 17.16
C ASP A 44 17.40 -3.20 17.33
N ALA A 45 17.75 -2.03 16.79
CA ALA A 45 16.87 -0.85 16.83
C ALA A 45 15.57 -1.02 16.01
N MET A 46 15.65 -1.73 14.88
CA MET A 46 14.48 -2.04 14.05
C MET A 46 13.55 -3.06 14.73
N GLU A 47 14.11 -4.03 15.46
CA GLU A 47 13.32 -4.96 16.28
C GLU A 47 12.51 -4.21 17.35
N ASP A 48 13.12 -3.23 18.03
CA ASP A 48 12.42 -2.40 19.04
C ASP A 48 11.28 -1.55 18.42
N GLU A 49 11.49 -1.01 17.22
CA GLU A 49 10.48 -0.25 16.48
C GLU A 49 9.33 -1.15 16.00
N LEU A 50 9.66 -2.36 15.56
CA LEU A 50 8.68 -3.37 15.13
C LEU A 50 7.81 -3.85 16.30
N ASP A 51 8.39 -4.04 17.49
CA ASP A 51 7.64 -4.34 18.72
C ASP A 51 6.66 -3.20 19.07
N THR A 52 7.08 -1.94 18.86
CA THR A 52 6.22 -0.78 19.09
C THR A 52 5.07 -0.73 18.08
N HIS A 53 5.33 -1.00 16.80
CA HIS A 53 4.30 -1.08 15.77
C HIS A 53 3.31 -2.22 16.02
N HIS A 54 3.77 -3.39 16.50
CA HIS A 54 2.87 -4.46 16.88
C HIS A 54 1.89 -4.05 17.97
N ALA A 55 2.37 -3.35 19.01
CA ALA A 55 1.49 -2.83 20.04
C ALA A 55 0.45 -1.83 19.49
N TYR A 56 0.84 -0.98 18.54
CA TYR A 56 -0.08 -0.06 17.88
C TYR A 56 -1.10 -0.78 16.99
N LEU A 57 -0.71 -1.85 16.29
CA LEU A 57 -1.63 -2.67 15.50
C LEU A 57 -2.64 -3.39 16.39
N ASP A 58 -2.21 -3.89 17.55
CA ASP A 58 -3.12 -4.50 18.53
C ASP A 58 -4.14 -3.47 19.08
N GLU A 59 -3.73 -2.21 19.27
CA GLU A 59 -4.63 -1.12 19.67
C GLU A 59 -5.63 -0.79 18.55
N LEU A 60 -5.18 -0.71 17.30
CA LEU A 60 -6.06 -0.50 16.15
C LEU A 60 -7.07 -1.64 15.94
N ASP A 61 -6.65 -2.89 16.12
CA ASP A 61 -7.53 -4.06 16.01
C ASP A 61 -8.64 -4.00 17.05
N HIS A 62 -8.31 -3.62 18.29
CA HIS A 62 -9.29 -3.39 19.36
C HIS A 62 -10.26 -2.25 19.01
N ASP A 63 -9.75 -1.09 18.59
CA ASP A 63 -10.58 0.06 18.24
C ASP A 63 -11.53 -0.24 17.07
N LEU A 64 -11.08 -1.01 16.07
CA LEU A 64 -11.91 -1.45 14.95
C LEU A 64 -12.96 -2.47 15.40
N GLY A 65 -12.62 -3.39 16.29
CA GLY A 65 -13.56 -4.35 16.87
C GLY A 65 -14.68 -3.65 17.67
N ASP A 66 -14.33 -2.61 18.43
CA ASP A 66 -15.33 -1.79 19.14
C ASP A 66 -16.27 -1.09 18.15
N LEU A 67 -15.75 -0.54 17.04
CA LEU A 67 -16.56 0.06 15.99
C LEU A 67 -17.44 -0.96 15.25
N GLU A 68 -16.93 -2.18 15.03
CA GLU A 68 -17.69 -3.27 14.42
C GLU A 68 -18.87 -3.67 15.31
N SER A 69 -18.63 -3.78 16.63
CA SER A 69 -19.70 -4.03 17.60
C SER A 69 -20.73 -2.89 17.61
N ASP A 70 -20.29 -1.64 17.66
CA ASP A 70 -21.19 -0.48 17.69
C ASP A 70 -22.01 -0.28 16.41
N PHE A 71 -21.56 -0.78 15.24
CA PHE A 71 -22.21 -0.52 13.95
C PHE A 71 -22.83 -1.75 13.29
N TYR A 72 -22.19 -2.92 13.39
CA TYR A 72 -22.62 -4.15 12.72
C TYR A 72 -23.32 -5.13 13.67
N GLU A 73 -23.02 -5.13 14.97
CA GLU A 73 -23.75 -6.00 15.94
C GLU A 73 -25.11 -5.43 16.38
N ILE A 74 -25.45 -4.21 15.95
CA ILE A 74 -26.78 -3.62 16.19
C ILE A 74 -27.86 -4.23 15.27
N ASP A 75 -27.49 -4.90 14.17
CA ASP A 75 -28.43 -5.51 13.21
C ASP A 75 -28.68 -7.03 13.42
N ASP A 76 -27.98 -7.69 14.35
CA ASP A 76 -28.14 -9.14 14.63
C ASP A 76 -29.00 -9.43 15.90
N GLU A 77 -29.60 -8.42 16.52
CA GLU A 77 -30.59 -8.56 17.61
C GLU A 77 -32.05 -8.35 17.15
N ASP A 78 -32.33 -8.47 15.85
CA ASP A 78 -33.69 -8.68 15.32
C ASP A 78 -33.86 -10.14 14.80
N GLU A 79 -33.38 -11.12 15.57
CA GLU A 79 -33.98 -12.47 15.60
C GLU A 79 -35.14 -12.49 16.61
N ASP A 80 -36.13 -11.61 16.44
CA ASP A 80 -37.47 -11.84 16.97
C ASP A 80 -38.32 -12.48 15.87
N GLU A 81 -38.71 -13.72 16.16
CA GLU A 81 -39.62 -14.62 15.46
C GLU A 81 -41.02 -13.98 15.35
N ASP A 82 -41.17 -13.02 14.45
CA ASP A 82 -42.49 -12.48 14.10
C ASP A 82 -42.96 -13.11 12.78
N GLU A 83 -43.95 -13.98 12.93
CA GLU A 83 -44.93 -14.40 11.94
C GLU A 83 -45.55 -13.15 11.27
N TYR A 84 -44.87 -12.56 10.28
CA TYR A 84 -45.44 -11.50 9.46
C TYR A 84 -46.29 -12.11 8.34
N ASP A 85 -47.57 -11.77 8.46
CA ASP A 85 -48.67 -12.03 7.55
C ASP A 85 -48.28 -11.98 6.06
N GLU A 86 -48.86 -12.94 5.35
CA GLU A 86 -49.16 -12.91 3.93
C GLU A 86 -49.99 -11.64 3.64
N ASP A 87 -49.38 -10.50 3.28
CA ASP A 87 -49.89 -9.48 2.34
C ASP A 87 -49.05 -8.19 2.35
N ASP A 88 -48.80 -7.67 1.14
CA ASP A 88 -48.48 -6.27 0.77
C ASP A 88 -47.00 -5.85 0.66
N ASP A 89 -46.29 -6.45 -0.31
CA ASP A 89 -45.43 -5.68 -1.22
C ASP A 89 -45.58 -6.27 -2.63
N GLU A 90 -46.74 -5.94 -3.20
CA GLU A 90 -46.97 -5.96 -4.63
C GLU A 90 -45.86 -5.13 -5.29
N CYS A 91 -44.89 -5.82 -5.87
CA CYS A 91 -43.95 -5.23 -6.80
C CYS A 91 -44.77 -4.74 -8.01
N ASP A 92 -45.25 -3.49 -7.96
CA ASP A 92 -46.03 -2.80 -9.00
C ASP A 92 -45.21 -2.53 -10.29
N CYS A 93 -44.15 -3.32 -10.53
CA CYS A 93 -43.32 -3.29 -11.72
C CYS A 93 -43.23 -4.64 -12.44
N CYS A 94 -44.00 -5.65 -12.02
CA CYS A 94 -44.04 -6.95 -12.69
C CYS A 94 -45.47 -7.51 -12.83
N ASP A 95 -46.39 -6.72 -13.36
CA ASP A 95 -47.57 -7.25 -14.06
C ASP A 95 -47.46 -7.00 -15.56
N CYS A 96 -46.41 -7.57 -16.17
CA CYS A 96 -46.38 -7.78 -17.61
C CYS A 96 -46.76 -9.24 -17.89
N ASP A 97 -48.03 -9.46 -18.18
CA ASP A 97 -48.56 -10.66 -18.84
C ASP A 97 -47.94 -10.73 -20.26
N CYS A 98 -46.67 -11.15 -20.36
CA CYS A 98 -45.97 -11.35 -21.63
C CYS A 98 -46.41 -12.69 -22.24
N ASP A 99 -47.58 -12.70 -22.89
CA ASP A 99 -48.05 -13.81 -23.75
C ASP A 99 -47.91 -13.47 -25.25
N ASP A 100 -47.02 -12.52 -25.62
CA ASP A 100 -46.67 -12.23 -27.02
C ASP A 100 -45.15 -11.97 -27.17
N ASP A 101 -44.56 -12.49 -28.25
CA ASP A 101 -43.11 -12.59 -28.53
C ASP A 101 -42.36 -11.23 -28.75
N GLU A 102 -42.87 -10.12 -28.22
CA GLU A 102 -42.26 -8.78 -28.32
C GLU A 102 -42.50 -7.96 -27.02
N CYS A 103 -41.87 -8.37 -25.90
CA CYS A 103 -41.82 -7.57 -24.68
C CYS A 103 -40.58 -6.66 -24.69
N ASP A 104 -40.78 -5.39 -25.08
CA ASP A 104 -39.81 -4.29 -24.93
C ASP A 104 -39.95 -3.74 -23.50
N CYS A 105 -39.25 -4.38 -22.57
CA CYS A 105 -39.28 -4.00 -21.17
C CYS A 105 -38.46 -2.71 -20.99
N CYS A 106 -39.14 -1.57 -20.91
CA CYS A 106 -38.55 -0.31 -20.44
C CYS A 106 -38.28 -0.39 -18.92
N CYS A 107 -37.26 -1.16 -18.54
CA CYS A 107 -36.49 -0.81 -17.37
C CYS A 107 -35.72 0.46 -17.76
N ASP A 108 -36.32 1.62 -17.49
CA ASP A 108 -35.57 2.85 -17.27
C ASP A 108 -34.85 2.66 -15.92
N CYS A 109 -33.91 1.70 -15.89
CA CYS A 109 -32.76 1.79 -15.02
C CYS A 109 -31.99 2.95 -15.60
N ASP A 110 -32.35 4.14 -15.15
CA ASP A 110 -31.59 5.35 -15.34
C ASP A 110 -30.23 5.09 -14.67
N ASP A 111 -29.32 4.46 -15.43
CA ASP A 111 -27.88 4.69 -15.36
C ASP A 111 -27.68 6.18 -15.72
N GLU A 112 -28.21 7.08 -14.89
CA GLU A 112 -27.77 8.47 -14.86
C GLU A 112 -26.38 8.42 -14.25
N ASP A 113 -25.40 8.26 -15.14
CA ASP A 113 -24.04 8.75 -15.08
C ASP A 113 -23.80 9.69 -13.87
N GLU A 114 -23.44 9.13 -12.72
CA GLU A 114 -22.62 9.88 -11.78
C GLU A 114 -21.20 9.81 -12.34
N ASP A 115 -20.89 10.80 -13.19
CA ASP A 115 -19.55 11.27 -13.49
C ASP A 115 -18.80 11.50 -12.15
N GLU A 116 -18.30 10.44 -11.52
CA GLU A 116 -17.16 10.53 -10.63
C GLU A 116 -15.99 10.84 -11.55
N ASP A 117 -15.53 12.09 -11.54
CA ASP A 117 -14.33 12.57 -12.20
C ASP A 117 -13.19 11.55 -12.01
N ASP A 118 -13.03 10.64 -12.97
CA ASP A 118 -11.88 9.73 -13.10
C ASP A 118 -10.67 10.60 -13.45
N GLU A 119 -10.16 11.38 -12.48
CA GLU A 119 -8.89 12.07 -12.60
C GLU A 119 -7.78 11.01 -12.79
N ILE A 120 -7.35 10.83 -14.04
CA ILE A 120 -6.32 9.87 -14.41
C ILE A 120 -4.96 10.36 -13.89
N PHE A 121 -4.44 9.69 -12.86
CA PHE A 121 -3.10 9.95 -12.33
C PHE A 121 -2.04 9.02 -12.94
N TYR A 122 -0.89 9.59 -13.32
CA TYR A 122 0.28 8.87 -13.81
C TYR A 122 1.34 8.75 -12.71
N GLU A 123 1.92 7.55 -12.53
CA GLU A 123 3.01 7.29 -11.56
C GLU A 123 4.36 7.22 -12.29
N VAL A 124 5.33 8.06 -11.90
CA VAL A 124 6.71 7.98 -12.37
C VAL A 124 7.69 7.99 -11.20
N THR A 125 8.72 7.15 -11.27
CA THR A 125 9.81 7.15 -10.28
C THR A 125 10.85 8.21 -10.65
N CYS A 126 11.12 9.14 -9.73
CA CYS A 126 12.12 10.18 -9.97
C CYS A 126 13.52 9.57 -10.14
N PRO A 127 14.24 9.83 -11.25
CA PRO A 127 15.56 9.24 -11.50
C PRO A 127 16.65 9.73 -10.54
N LYS A 128 16.42 10.83 -9.82
CA LYS A 128 17.41 11.46 -8.93
C LYS A 128 17.30 11.01 -7.48
N CYS A 129 16.07 10.87 -6.95
CA CYS A 129 15.85 10.50 -5.56
C CYS A 129 15.17 9.14 -5.37
N GLY A 130 14.67 8.51 -6.45
CA GLY A 130 14.00 7.20 -6.38
C GLY A 130 12.60 7.25 -5.77
N GLU A 131 12.06 8.44 -5.53
CA GLU A 131 10.72 8.64 -4.96
C GLU A 131 9.65 8.57 -6.05
N LYS A 132 8.49 7.98 -5.73
CA LYS A 132 7.34 7.94 -6.64
C LYS A 132 6.67 9.31 -6.69
N VAL A 133 6.48 9.83 -7.90
CA VAL A 133 5.82 11.11 -8.17
C VAL A 133 4.52 10.84 -8.92
N TYR A 134 3.44 11.43 -8.43
CA TYR A 134 2.10 11.35 -9.03
C TYR A 134 1.77 12.69 -9.68
N PHE A 135 1.27 12.66 -10.91
CA PHE A 135 0.82 13.85 -11.64
C PHE A 135 -0.41 13.52 -12.49
N ASP A 136 -1.27 14.52 -12.66
CA ASP A 136 -2.45 14.46 -13.52
C ASP A 136 -2.08 14.78 -14.99
N GLU A 137 -3.06 14.63 -15.89
CA GLU A 137 -2.93 14.95 -17.32
C GLU A 137 -2.70 16.45 -17.63
N THR A 138 -2.86 17.34 -16.66
CA THR A 138 -2.62 18.78 -16.84
C THR A 138 -1.15 19.17 -16.71
N VAL A 139 -0.32 18.26 -16.19
CA VAL A 139 1.13 18.45 -16.05
C VAL A 139 1.84 17.95 -17.30
N ASP A 140 2.59 18.85 -17.96
CA ASP A 140 3.38 18.49 -19.12
C ASP A 140 4.39 17.37 -18.79
N PRO A 141 4.37 16.22 -19.50
CA PRO A 141 5.26 15.08 -19.25
C PRO A 141 6.76 15.43 -19.44
N SER A 142 7.04 16.50 -20.16
CA SER A 142 8.38 17.04 -20.42
C SER A 142 8.84 18.11 -19.42
N ASP A 143 8.06 18.42 -18.36
CA ASP A 143 8.51 19.38 -17.33
C ASP A 143 7.99 19.03 -15.93
N ILE A 144 8.15 17.76 -15.54
CA ILE A 144 7.75 17.27 -14.22
C ILE A 144 8.79 17.70 -13.18
N THR A 145 8.33 18.36 -12.11
CA THR A 145 9.20 18.77 -11.00
C THR A 145 8.99 17.84 -9.80
N CYS A 146 10.04 17.16 -9.36
CA CYS A 146 9.95 16.25 -8.22
C CYS A 146 9.72 17.05 -6.90
N PRO A 147 8.69 16.74 -6.09
CA PRO A 147 8.44 17.43 -4.83
C PRO A 147 9.51 17.13 -3.76
N SER A 148 10.16 15.98 -3.83
CA SER A 148 11.17 15.53 -2.84
C SER A 148 12.55 16.16 -3.08
N CYS A 149 12.95 16.35 -4.34
CA CYS A 149 14.28 16.88 -4.67
C CYS A 149 14.30 18.19 -5.48
N SER A 150 13.13 18.71 -5.87
CA SER A 150 12.94 19.95 -6.65
C SER A 150 13.69 19.98 -7.99
N GLU A 151 14.07 18.82 -8.53
CA GLU A 151 14.68 18.71 -9.86
C GLU A 151 13.60 18.47 -10.91
N LYS A 152 13.76 19.13 -12.07
CA LYS A 152 12.95 18.90 -13.26
C LYS A 152 13.47 17.67 -14.01
N PHE A 153 12.58 16.81 -14.46
CA PHE A 153 12.91 15.64 -15.28
C PHE A 153 11.82 15.38 -16.31
N ASP A 154 12.23 14.84 -17.46
CA ASP A 154 11.34 14.42 -18.53
C ASP A 154 10.93 12.95 -18.29
N CYS A 155 9.63 12.65 -18.33
CA CYS A 155 9.19 11.28 -18.55
C CYS A 155 9.11 11.03 -20.06
N ILE A 156 9.89 10.08 -20.54
CA ILE A 156 9.74 9.56 -21.90
C ILE A 156 8.64 8.52 -21.78
N THR A 157 7.40 8.89 -22.10
CA THR A 157 6.41 7.88 -22.46
C THR A 157 6.84 7.34 -23.82
N ASP A 158 7.03 6.03 -23.94
CA ASP A 158 7.30 5.35 -25.22
C ASP A 158 6.01 5.37 -26.08
N ASP A 159 5.56 6.56 -26.48
CA ASP A 159 4.54 6.79 -27.50
C ASP A 159 5.20 6.92 -28.89
N GLU A 160 6.16 6.04 -29.21
CA GLU A 160 6.76 5.91 -30.55
C GLU A 160 6.56 4.49 -31.15
N ASP A 161 5.47 3.80 -30.80
CA ASP A 161 5.06 2.55 -31.47
C ASP A 161 3.67 2.68 -32.16
N GLU A 162 3.32 3.86 -32.66
CA GLU A 162 2.27 4.04 -33.69
C GLU A 162 2.89 4.41 -35.04
N ASP A 163 3.55 3.46 -35.69
CA ASP A 163 3.85 3.52 -37.14
C ASP A 163 4.15 2.11 -37.70
N GLU A 164 3.16 1.22 -37.76
CA GLU A 164 3.09 0.14 -38.78
C GLU A 164 1.62 -0.19 -39.16
N GLU A 165 0.99 0.66 -40.00
CA GLU A 165 0.37 0.29 -41.30
C GLU A 165 0.05 1.53 -42.17
#